data_AF-A0A2Z6P1T3-F1
#
_entry.id   AF-A0A2Z6P1T3-F1
#
_cell.length_a   1.000
_cell.length_b   1.000
_cell.length_c   1.000
_cell.angle_alpha   90.00
_cell.angle_beta   90.00
_cell.angle_gamma   90.00
#
_symmetry.space_group_name_H-M   'P 1'
#
loop_
_entity.id
_entity.type
_entity.pdbx_description
1 polymer ?
#
loop_
_entity_poly.entity_id
_entity_poly.type
_entity_poly.pdbx_seq_one_letter_code
_entity_poly.pdbx_strand_id
1 'polypeptide(L)'
;MAVELVGGALLSAFLGVTFEKLASAEIGDYFRKRKLNEMLLKKLNITLLTINAVVDDAEMKQIRNQHVKVWLDAVKDAVLEAEDLLDEIDIEVSRCKLEAESQSSNITSKPNVKKIAVNIFAG
;
A
#
# COMPACT_ATOMS: atom_id res chain seq x y z
N MET A 1 -33.72 18.11 9.23
CA MET A 1 -32.66 17.59 8.35
C MET A 1 -31.55 17.08 9.25
N ALA A 2 -31.33 15.77 9.31
CA ALA A 2 -30.22 15.21 10.08
C ALA A 2 -28.92 15.45 9.29
N VAL A 3 -27.87 15.93 9.95
CA VAL A 3 -26.53 15.99 9.36
C VAL A 3 -25.95 14.58 9.48
N GLU A 4 -25.66 13.95 8.34
CA GLU A 4 -25.01 12.65 8.30
C GLU A 4 -23.50 12.83 8.54
N LEU A 5 -23.04 12.37 9.71
CA LEU A 5 -21.64 12.45 10.15
C LEU A 5 -20.90 11.19 9.71
N VAL A 6 -20.49 11.18 8.43
CA VAL A 6 -19.84 10.00 7.81
C VAL A 6 -18.33 10.16 7.66
N GLY A 7 -17.79 11.36 7.82
CA GLY A 7 -16.38 11.68 7.62
C GLY A 7 -15.46 10.99 8.63
N GLY A 8 -15.81 10.99 9.91
CA GLY A 8 -15.04 10.28 10.95
C GLY A 8 -15.03 8.76 10.71
N ALA A 9 -16.19 8.19 10.37
CA ALA A 9 -16.30 6.77 10.04
C ALA A 9 -15.51 6.39 8.78
N LEU A 10 -15.61 7.19 7.71
CA LEU A 10 -14.86 7.01 6.47
C LEU A 10 -13.36 7.05 6.72
N LEU A 11 -12.89 8.09 7.42
CA LEU A 11 -11.48 8.25 7.73
C LEU A 11 -10.98 7.09 8.59
N SER A 12 -11.72 6.71 9.63
CA SER A 12 -11.32 5.63 10.51
C SER A 12 -11.27 4.27 9.79
N ALA A 13 -12.18 4.02 8.85
CA ALA A 13 -12.16 2.82 8.01
C ALA A 13 -10.93 2.80 7.09
N PHE A 14 -10.68 3.90 6.38
CA PHE A 14 -9.49 4.08 5.55
C PHE A 14 -8.20 3.88 6.37
N LEU A 15 -8.12 4.48 7.56
CA LEU A 15 -6.96 4.34 8.45
C LEU A 15 -6.74 2.90 8.89
N GLY A 16 -7.81 2.15 9.16
CA GLY A 16 -7.71 0.72 9.43
C GLY A 16 -7.04 -0.03 8.27
N VAL A 17 -7.58 0.10 7.07
CA VAL A 17 -7.08 -0.56 5.86
C VAL A 17 -5.64 -0.16 5.55
N THR A 18 -5.34 1.14 5.61
CA THR A 18 -4.00 1.64 5.32
C THR A 18 -2.97 1.19 6.34
N PHE A 19 -3.27 1.17 7.64
CA PHE A 19 -2.34 0.68 8.66
C PHE A 19 -2.12 -0.83 8.58
N GLU A 20 -3.15 -1.61 8.27
CA GLU A 20 -3.03 -3.04 8.03
C GLU A 20 -2.13 -3.31 6.81
N LYS A 21 -2.36 -2.60 5.70
CA LYS A 21 -1.51 -2.68 4.50
C LYS A 21 -0.07 -2.25 4.79
N LEU A 22 0.15 -1.13 5.48
CA LEU A 22 1.49 -0.63 5.80
C LEU A 22 2.26 -1.54 6.76
N ALA A 23 1.54 -2.24 7.64
CA ALA A 23 2.10 -3.25 8.54
C ALA A 23 2.38 -4.59 7.84
N SER A 24 1.85 -4.81 6.63
CA SER A 24 2.15 -5.99 5.83
C SER A 24 3.63 -6.06 5.49
N ALA A 25 4.21 -7.25 5.67
CA ALA A 25 5.61 -7.51 5.34
C ALA A 25 5.90 -7.24 3.86
N GLU A 26 4.92 -7.47 2.97
CA GLU A 26 5.10 -7.30 1.53
C GLU A 26 5.30 -5.82 1.14
N ILE A 27 4.50 -4.93 1.73
CA ILE A 27 4.65 -3.48 1.55
C ILE A 27 5.92 -3.00 2.26
N GLY A 28 6.17 -3.43 3.49
CA GLY A 28 7.41 -3.09 4.21
C GLY A 28 8.67 -3.44 3.42
N ASP A 29 8.71 -4.63 2.81
CA ASP A 29 9.82 -5.09 1.99
C ASP A 29 9.91 -4.37 0.65
N TYR A 30 8.77 -4.00 0.04
CA TYR A 30 8.75 -3.18 -1.17
C TYR A 30 9.38 -1.80 -0.93
N PHE A 31 8.99 -1.13 0.17
CA PHE A 31 9.56 0.15 0.55
C PHE A 31 11.06 0.02 0.90
N ARG A 32 11.46 -1.03 1.62
CA ARG A 32 12.87 -1.33 1.94
C ARG A 32 13.71 -1.55 0.68
N LYS A 33 13.21 -2.33 -0.29
CA LYS A 33 13.87 -2.59 -1.58
C LYS A 33 14.04 -1.32 -2.41
N ARG A 34 13.06 -0.41 -2.38
CA ARG A 34 13.09 0.90 -3.06
C ARG A 34 13.90 1.97 -2.29
N LYS A 35 14.51 1.64 -1.14
CA LYS A 35 15.17 2.57 -0.21
C LYS A 35 14.25 3.72 0.25
N LEU A 36 12.95 3.48 0.30
CA LEU A 36 12.02 4.43 0.89
C LEU A 36 12.24 4.46 2.40
N ASN A 37 12.38 5.67 2.94
CA ASN A 37 12.83 5.90 4.31
C ASN A 37 11.75 5.48 5.32
N GLU A 38 12.07 4.60 6.27
CA GLU A 38 11.16 4.23 7.38
C GLU A 38 10.65 5.46 8.17
N MET A 39 11.40 6.56 8.15
CA MET A 39 10.99 7.86 8.69
C MET A 39 9.79 8.45 7.95
N LEU A 40 9.69 8.26 6.63
CA LEU A 40 8.55 8.74 5.84
C LEU A 40 7.28 7.95 6.18
N LEU A 41 7.39 6.63 6.36
CA LEU A 41 6.27 5.79 6.81
C LEU A 41 5.77 6.21 8.20
N LYS A 42 6.70 6.44 9.15
CA LYS A 42 6.35 6.96 10.47
C LYS A 42 5.69 8.33 10.40
N LYS A 43 6.19 9.23 9.54
CA LYS A 43 5.61 10.56 9.36
C LYS A 43 4.20 10.50 8.76
N LEU A 44 3.98 9.63 7.78
CA LEU A 44 2.67 9.38 7.21
C LEU A 44 1.70 8.91 8.30
N ASN A 45 2.11 7.92 9.11
CA ASN A 45 1.29 7.38 10.19
C ASN A 45 0.89 8.47 11.23
N ILE A 46 1.86 9.27 11.70
CA ILE A 46 1.59 10.37 12.63
C ILE A 46 0.65 11.42 12.02
N THR A 47 0.84 11.74 10.74
CA THR A 47 0.01 12.74 10.04
C THR A 47 -1.44 12.25 9.96
N LEU A 48 -1.63 11.00 9.56
CA LEU A 48 -2.93 10.35 9.45
C LEU A 48 -3.67 10.26 10.80
N LEU A 49 -2.97 9.88 11.86
CA LEU A 49 -3.53 9.88 13.23
C LEU A 49 -3.92 11.28 13.68
N THR A 50 -3.10 12.29 13.35
CA THR A 50 -3.40 13.68 13.68
C THR A 50 -4.68 14.12 12.99
N ILE A 51 -4.83 13.84 11.68
CA ILE A 51 -6.02 14.17 10.90
C ILE A 51 -7.27 13.52 11.51
N ASN A 52 -7.21 12.23 11.87
CA ASN A 52 -8.33 11.53 12.53
C ASN A 52 -8.82 12.23 13.78
N ALA A 53 -7.88 12.67 14.64
CA ALA A 53 -8.22 13.36 15.87
C ALA A 53 -8.89 14.72 15.63
N VAL A 54 -8.60 15.40 14.51
CA VAL A 54 -9.22 16.69 14.18
C VAL A 54 -10.54 16.53 13.43
N VAL A 55 -10.76 15.42 12.71
CA VAL A 55 -11.97 15.19 11.92
C VAL A 55 -13.21 15.09 12.81
N ASP A 56 -13.13 14.42 13.97
CA ASP A 56 -14.25 14.34 14.91
C ASP A 56 -14.69 15.72 15.43
N ASP A 57 -13.73 16.59 15.78
CA ASP A 57 -14.00 17.96 16.24
C ASP A 57 -14.48 18.87 15.08
N ALA A 58 -13.92 18.67 13.88
CA ALA A 58 -14.33 19.38 12.68
C ALA A 58 -15.77 19.03 12.26
N GLU A 59 -16.17 17.77 12.40
CA GLU A 59 -17.50 17.28 12.05
C GLU A 59 -18.62 17.97 12.82
N MET A 60 -18.40 18.25 14.11
CA MET A 60 -19.34 19.03 14.92
C MET A 60 -19.35 20.51 14.52
N LYS A 61 -18.19 21.04 14.13
CA LYS A 61 -18.02 22.46 13.79
C LYS A 61 -18.50 22.83 12.38
N GLN A 62 -18.58 21.86 11.46
CA GLN A 62 -19.02 22.09 10.07
C GLN A 62 -20.45 22.66 9.97
N ILE A 63 -21.31 22.35 10.95
CA ILE A 63 -22.71 22.80 10.99
C ILE A 63 -22.79 24.33 11.06
N ARG A 64 -21.83 24.96 11.72
CA ARG A 64 -21.81 26.40 12.00
C ARG A 64 -20.72 27.15 11.24
N ASN A 65 -19.79 26.43 10.61
CA ASN A 65 -18.66 27.03 9.92
C ASN A 65 -18.43 26.37 8.55
N GLN A 66 -18.77 27.10 7.50
CA GLN A 66 -18.61 26.66 6.12
C GLN A 66 -17.15 26.41 5.73
N HIS A 67 -16.18 27.10 6.33
CA HIS A 67 -14.77 26.86 6.08
C HIS A 67 -14.32 25.48 6.61
N VAL A 68 -14.88 25.06 7.75
CA VAL A 68 -14.63 23.72 8.32
C VAL A 68 -15.23 22.65 7.42
N LYS A 69 -16.40 22.91 6.83
CA LYS A 69 -17.00 22.01 5.84
C LYS A 69 -16.11 21.83 4.61
N VAL A 70 -15.62 22.93 4.01
CA VAL A 70 -14.72 22.86 2.84
C VAL A 70 -13.42 22.12 3.19
N TRP A 71 -12.87 22.34 4.38
CA TRP A 71 -11.68 21.61 4.83
C TRP A 71 -11.97 20.10 4.99
N LEU A 72 -13.10 19.72 5.57
CA LEU A 72 -13.51 18.31 5.69
C LEU A 72 -13.71 17.64 4.34
N ASP A 73 -14.33 18.32 3.39
CA ASP A 73 -14.55 17.78 2.05
C ASP A 73 -13.19 17.53 1.35
N ALA A 74 -12.25 18.48 1.45
CA ALA A 74 -10.89 18.29 0.93
C ALA A 74 -10.12 17.15 1.62
N VAL A 75 -10.33 16.93 2.93
CA VAL A 75 -9.75 15.79 3.65
C VAL A 75 -10.31 14.46 3.14
N LYS A 76 -11.63 14.39 2.88
CA LYS A 76 -12.25 13.18 2.32
C LYS A 76 -11.72 12.88 0.92
N ASP A 77 -11.61 13.90 0.07
CA ASP A 77 -11.08 13.74 -1.29
C ASP A 77 -9.63 13.22 -1.24
N ALA A 78 -8.78 13.81 -0.39
CA ALA A 78 -7.40 13.36 -0.22
C ALA A 78 -7.28 11.93 0.33
N VAL A 79 -8.26 11.48 1.12
CA VAL A 79 -8.34 10.11 1.63
C VAL A 79 -8.67 9.12 0.53
N LEU A 80 -9.64 9.45 -0.33
CA LEU A 80 -9.99 8.63 -1.49
C LEU A 80 -8.80 8.53 -2.46
N GLU A 81 -8.13 9.65 -2.76
CA GLU A 81 -6.92 9.64 -3.60
C GLU A 81 -5.79 8.79 -3.00
N ALA A 82 -5.64 8.81 -1.66
CA ALA A 82 -4.63 8.00 -0.99
C ALA A 82 -4.99 6.50 -0.96
N GLU A 83 -6.28 6.14 -0.97
CA GLU A 83 -6.77 4.77 -1.10
C GLU A 83 -6.42 4.20 -2.47
N ASP A 84 -6.76 4.94 -3.53
CA ASP A 84 -6.43 4.57 -4.91
C ASP A 84 -4.92 4.34 -5.10
N LEU A 85 -4.08 5.23 -4.55
CA LEU A 85 -2.62 5.09 -4.61
C LEU A 85 -2.10 3.87 -3.84
N LEU A 86 -2.69 3.54 -2.70
CA LEU A 86 -2.30 2.37 -1.92
C LEU A 86 -2.69 1.07 -2.61
N ASP A 87 -3.84 1.03 -3.27
CA ASP A 87 -4.27 -0.10 -4.08
C ASP A 87 -3.35 -0.30 -5.29
N GLU A 88 -2.92 0.78 -5.96
CA GLU A 88 -1.95 0.70 -7.05
C GLU A 88 -0.61 0.12 -6.58
N ILE A 89 -0.12 0.53 -5.40
CA ILE A 89 1.10 -0.02 -4.80
C ILE A 89 0.94 -1.52 -4.51
N ASP A 90 -0.19 -1.93 -3.95
CA ASP A 90 -0.47 -3.32 -3.58
C ASP A 90 -0.52 -4.25 -4.81
N ILE A 91 -1.15 -3.77 -5.90
CA ILE A 91 -1.16 -4.45 -7.20
C ILE A 91 0.27 -4.60 -7.74
N GLU A 92 1.06 -3.53 -7.68
CA GLU A 92 2.43 -3.52 -8.19
C GLU A 92 3.37 -4.44 -7.39
N VAL A 93 3.20 -4.48 -6.06
CA VAL A 93 3.91 -5.40 -5.16
C VAL A 93 3.57 -6.85 -5.52
N SER A 94 2.28 -7.14 -5.71
CA SER A 94 1.78 -8.46 -6.11
C SER A 94 2.34 -8.90 -7.48
N ARG A 95 2.38 -7.98 -8.45
CA ARG A 95 2.96 -8.22 -9.78
C ARG A 95 4.45 -8.57 -9.70
N CYS A 96 5.23 -7.80 -8.92
CA CYS A 96 6.66 -8.06 -8.71
C CYS A 96 6.91 -9.46 -8.11
N LYS A 97 6.01 -9.96 -7.25
CA LYS A 97 6.11 -11.30 -6.67
C LYS A 97 5.87 -12.39 -7.72
N LEU A 98 4.81 -12.27 -8.53
CA LEU A 98 4.49 -13.22 -9.60
C LEU A 98 5.60 -13.30 -10.66
N GLU A 99 6.21 -12.16 -11.02
CA GLU A 99 7.33 -12.12 -11.95
C GLU A 99 8.59 -12.79 -11.38
N ALA A 100 8.86 -12.64 -10.08
CA ALA A 100 9.97 -13.32 -9.42
C ALA A 100 9.77 -14.86 -9.37
N GLU A 101 8.54 -15.31 -9.13
CA GLU A 101 8.20 -16.73 -9.10
C GLU A 101 8.30 -17.39 -10.49
N SER A 102 7.87 -16.70 -11.54
CA SER A 102 7.92 -17.20 -12.92
C SER A 102 9.32 -17.17 -13.56
N GLN A 103 10.27 -16.39 -13.04
CA GLN A 103 11.69 -16.51 -13.42
C GLN A 103 12.41 -17.67 -12.72
N SER A 104 11.92 -18.13 -11.56
CA SER A 104 12.51 -19.28 -10.86
C SER A 104 12.25 -20.62 -11.57
N SER A 105 11.17 -20.73 -12.36
CA SER A 105 10.84 -21.96 -13.10
C SER A 105 11.66 -22.18 -14.37
N ASN A 106 12.40 -21.17 -14.86
CA ASN A 106 13.13 -21.26 -16.14
C ASN A 106 14.59 -21.73 -16.00
N ILE A 107 15.09 -22.02 -14.78
CA ILE A 107 16.52 -22.31 -14.55
C ILE A 107 16.84 -23.83 -14.49
N THR A 108 15.86 -24.75 -14.46
CA THR A 108 16.15 -26.19 -14.26
C THR A 108 16.30 -27.05 -15.52
N SER A 109 16.28 -26.51 -16.73
CA SER A 109 16.46 -27.30 -17.96
C SER A 109 17.81 -27.05 -18.63
N LYS A 110 18.92 -27.41 -17.97
CA LYS A 110 20.21 -27.61 -18.66
C LYS A 110 20.33 -29.08 -19.09
N PRO A 111 20.18 -29.44 -20.37
CA PRO A 111 20.60 -30.76 -20.83
C PRO A 111 22.12 -30.81 -20.74
N ASN A 112 22.63 -31.68 -19.89
CA ASN A 112 24.06 -31.83 -19.65
C ASN A 112 24.70 -32.56 -20.84
N VAL A 113 25.04 -31.81 -21.90
CA VAL A 113 25.70 -32.30 -23.13
C VAL A 113 27.08 -32.95 -22.90
N LYS A 114 27.65 -32.84 -21.70
CA LYS A 114 28.96 -33.43 -21.38
C LYS A 114 28.94 -34.95 -21.16
N LYS A 115 27.77 -35.60 -21.10
CA LYS A 115 27.67 -37.06 -20.89
C LYS A 115 27.67 -37.89 -22.19
N ILE A 116 27.49 -37.27 -23.35
CA ILE A 116 27.37 -37.99 -24.64
C ILE A 116 28.75 -38.30 -25.26
N ALA A 117 29.79 -37.49 -24.99
CA ALA A 117 31.10 -37.67 -25.62
C ALA A 117 31.96 -38.81 -25.04
N VAL A 118 31.60 -39.36 -23.86
CA VAL A 118 32.42 -40.39 -23.18
C VAL A 118 32.07 -41.82 -23.64
N ASN A 119 30.90 -42.05 -24.23
CA ASN A 119 30.48 -43.39 -24.65
C ASN A 119 30.79 -43.75 -26.11
N ILE A 120 31.50 -42.90 -26.86
CA ILE A 120 31.85 -43.18 -28.28
C ILE A 120 33.27 -43.79 -28.41
N PHE A 121 34.10 -43.75 -27.37
CA PHE A 121 35.51 -44.21 -27.46
C PHE A 121 35.84 -45.45 -26.60
N ALA A 122 34.84 -46.14 -26.07
CA ALA A 122 35.02 -47.40 -25.34
C ALA A 122 33.95 -48.40 -25.77
N GLY A 123 34.24 -49.14 -26.84
CA GLY A 123 33.40 -50.18 -27.41
C GLY A 123 33.92 -50.60 -28.77
#